data_AF-A0A5D8YSR7-F1
#
_entry.id   AF-A0A5D8YSR7-F1
#
_cell.length_a   1.000
_cell.length_b   1.000
_cell.length_c   1.000
_cell.angle_alpha   90.00
_cell.angle_beta   90.00
_cell.angle_gamma   90.00
#
_symmetry.space_group_name_H-M   'P 1'
#
loop_
_entity.id
_entity.type
_entity.pdbx_description
1 polymer ?
#
loop_
_entity_poly.entity_id
_entity_poly.type
_entity_poly.pdbx_seq_one_letter_code
_entity_poly.pdbx_strand_id
1 'polypeptide(L)'
;MKTLKSTFFILLGCCFLLFTNMKCKKDKNSLNTLPPITTEGKDTFGCMFGNELWLRAYTLTIGYPDLDAHFTEEGGLYIVCSRYRDGIPYEDDMRIRFTNSPMQEGTYILNASNTSIDIWVYQKDGTGKEYKFDNAGTLKLTRFDVVNKIVSGEFFSA
;
A
#
# COMPACT_ATOMS: atom_id res chain seq x y z
N MET A 1 35.34 15.14 45.73
CA MET A 1 34.90 14.69 44.40
C MET A 1 34.16 13.33 44.43
N LYS A 2 33.13 13.15 45.27
CA LYS A 2 32.35 11.89 45.33
C LYS A 2 30.87 12.05 44.95
N THR A 3 30.36 13.29 44.85
CA THR A 3 28.95 13.60 44.57
C THR A 3 28.63 13.73 43.08
N LEU A 4 29.61 14.08 42.24
CA LEU A 4 29.40 14.31 40.79
C LEU A 4 29.02 13.03 40.01
N LYS A 5 29.50 11.86 40.45
CA LYS A 5 29.14 10.57 39.84
C LYS A 5 27.68 10.19 40.14
N SER A 6 27.16 10.54 41.32
CA SER A 6 25.81 10.18 41.73
C SER A 6 24.74 10.93 40.92
N THR A 7 24.97 12.21 40.59
CA THR A 7 24.01 13.02 39.82
C THR A 7 23.91 12.57 38.36
N PHE A 8 25.01 12.07 37.78
CA PHE A 8 25.04 11.54 36.42
C PHE A 8 24.22 10.25 36.27
N PHE A 9 24.26 9.35 37.26
CA PHE A 9 23.43 8.14 37.27
C PHE A 9 21.94 8.44 37.43
N ILE A 10 21.57 9.49 38.18
CA ILE A 10 20.18 9.93 38.32
C ILE A 10 19.65 10.51 37.00
N LEU A 11 20.47 11.34 36.32
CA LEU A 11 20.09 11.92 35.02
C LEU A 11 19.91 10.84 33.94
N LEU A 12 20.78 9.84 33.91
CA LEU A 12 20.69 8.71 32.98
C LEU A 12 19.46 7.84 33.25
N GLY A 13 19.08 7.65 34.52
CA GLY A 13 17.85 6.97 34.92
C GLY A 13 16.58 7.71 34.49
N CYS A 14 16.56 9.04 34.61
CA CYS A 14 15.43 9.85 34.16
C CYS A 14 15.21 9.81 32.65
N CYS A 15 16.29 9.75 31.85
CA CYS A 15 16.19 9.61 30.39
C CYS A 15 15.58 8.26 29.97
N PHE A 16 15.85 7.17 30.70
CA PHE A 16 15.27 5.86 30.41
C PHE A 16 13.76 5.79 30.69
N LEU A 17 13.26 6.53 31.68
CA LEU A 17 11.83 6.55 32.02
C LEU A 17 10.96 7.22 30.94
N LEU A 18 11.52 8.16 30.18
CA LEU A 18 10.79 8.88 29.11
C LEU A 18 10.40 7.97 27.93
N PHE A 19 11.10 6.85 27.70
CA PHE A 19 10.82 5.95 26.57
C PHE A 19 9.84 4.81 26.90
N THR A 20 9.53 4.56 28.19
CA THR A 20 8.72 3.40 28.60
C THR A 20 7.20 3.56 28.39
N ASN A 21 6.74 4.77 28.08
CA ASN A 21 5.32 5.08 27.90
C ASN A 21 4.92 5.38 26.45
N MET A 22 5.80 5.15 25.47
CA MET A 22 5.42 5.13 24.06
C MET A 22 4.66 3.83 23.74
N LYS A 23 3.48 3.65 24.34
CA LYS A 23 2.47 2.74 23.80
C LYS A 23 1.98 3.37 22.52
N CYS A 24 2.67 3.08 21.42
CA CYS A 24 2.11 3.26 20.10
C CYS A 24 0.80 2.46 20.11
N LYS A 25 -0.34 3.16 20.17
CA LYS A 25 -1.61 2.52 19.91
C LYS A 25 -1.51 2.08 18.46
N LYS A 26 -1.21 0.79 18.25
CA LYS A 26 -1.70 0.13 17.05
C LYS A 26 -3.20 0.22 17.20
N ASP A 27 -3.78 1.27 16.64
CA ASP A 27 -5.20 1.28 16.40
C ASP A 27 -5.47 -0.03 15.70
N LYS A 28 -6.24 -0.89 16.37
CA LYS A 28 -6.90 -1.99 15.71
C LYS A 28 -7.84 -1.30 14.74
N ASN A 29 -7.28 -0.98 13.58
CA ASN A 29 -7.97 -0.34 12.48
C ASN A 29 -9.27 -1.13 12.35
N SER A 30 -10.40 -0.44 12.32
CA SER A 30 -11.67 -1.06 11.96
C SER A 30 -11.47 -1.65 10.56
N LEU A 31 -11.14 -2.94 10.51
CA LEU A 31 -10.52 -3.66 9.38
C LEU A 31 -11.38 -3.75 8.11
N ASN A 32 -12.49 -3.00 8.05
CA ASN A 32 -13.51 -3.10 7.01
C ASN A 32 -13.74 -1.78 6.25
N THR A 33 -12.86 -0.79 6.36
CA THR A 33 -12.97 0.47 5.60
C THR A 33 -11.74 0.70 4.74
N LEU A 34 -11.95 1.25 3.54
CA LEU A 34 -10.86 1.73 2.69
C LEU A 34 -10.02 2.77 3.45
N PRO A 35 -8.69 2.82 3.24
CA PRO A 35 -7.87 3.88 3.79
C PRO A 35 -8.33 5.23 3.21
N PRO A 36 -8.27 6.32 4.00
CA PRO A 36 -8.54 7.64 3.47
C PRO A 36 -7.54 7.98 2.36
N ILE A 37 -7.99 8.70 1.33
CA ILE A 37 -7.09 9.21 0.29
C ILE A 37 -6.11 10.19 0.93
N THR A 38 -4.84 10.08 0.57
CA THR A 38 -3.78 10.95 1.06
C THR A 38 -2.99 11.47 -0.12
N THR A 39 -2.50 12.70 -0.04
CA THR A 39 -1.56 13.28 -1.00
C THR A 39 -0.14 13.32 -0.45
N GLU A 40 0.09 12.80 0.76
CA GLU A 40 1.37 12.84 1.48
C GLU A 40 2.27 11.64 1.18
N GLY A 41 1.83 10.69 0.34
CA GLY A 41 2.62 9.48 0.03
C GLY A 41 2.71 8.50 1.21
N LYS A 42 1.61 8.30 1.95
CA LYS A 42 1.58 7.47 3.17
C LYS A 42 1.63 5.95 2.95
N ASP A 43 2.02 5.50 1.75
CA ASP A 43 2.13 4.07 1.42
C ASP A 43 0.82 3.29 1.68
N THR A 44 -0.29 3.91 1.23
CA THR A 44 -1.66 3.42 1.42
C THR A 44 -2.25 2.91 0.11
N PHE A 45 -2.85 1.73 0.14
CA PHE A 45 -3.63 1.18 -0.96
C PHE A 45 -4.83 0.40 -0.42
N GLY A 46 -5.95 0.46 -1.12
CA GLY A 46 -7.07 -0.44 -0.93
C GLY A 46 -8.14 -0.27 -2.01
N CYS A 47 -8.89 -1.34 -2.26
CA CYS A 47 -10.05 -1.33 -3.15
C CYS A 47 -11.08 -2.37 -2.72
N MET A 48 -12.26 -2.34 -3.34
CA MET A 48 -13.23 -3.43 -3.24
C MET A 48 -13.06 -4.36 -4.43
N PHE A 49 -12.96 -5.66 -4.18
CA PHE A 49 -12.95 -6.71 -5.19
C PHE A 49 -14.14 -7.65 -4.95
N GLY A 50 -15.14 -7.58 -5.83
CA GLY A 50 -16.45 -8.17 -5.53
C GLY A 50 -17.03 -7.55 -4.26
N ASN A 51 -17.32 -8.37 -3.25
CA ASN A 51 -17.81 -7.94 -1.94
C ASN A 51 -16.73 -7.95 -0.86
N GLU A 52 -15.46 -8.16 -1.23
CA GLU A 52 -14.34 -8.23 -0.29
C GLU A 52 -13.51 -6.96 -0.34
N LEU A 53 -13.09 -6.49 0.83
CA LEU A 53 -12.11 -5.43 0.95
C LEU A 53 -10.71 -6.00 0.66
N TRP A 54 -10.03 -5.40 -0.30
CA TRP A 54 -8.62 -5.65 -0.57
C TRP A 54 -7.78 -4.53 0.04
N LEU A 55 -7.00 -4.86 1.04
CA LEU A 55 -6.00 -3.99 1.63
C LEU A 55 -4.64 -4.65 1.46
N ARG A 56 -3.58 -3.84 1.42
CA ARG A 56 -2.21 -4.35 1.54
C ARG A 56 -2.07 -5.23 2.78
N ALA A 57 -1.25 -6.27 2.68
CA ALA A 57 -0.79 -6.96 3.87
C ALA A 57 0.01 -6.00 4.78
N TYR A 58 -0.05 -6.29 6.09
CA TYR A 58 0.77 -5.67 7.13
C TYR A 58 1.70 -6.71 7.76
N THR A 59 2.10 -7.72 6.98
CA THR A 59 2.90 -8.84 7.48
C THR A 59 4.37 -8.56 7.23
N LEU A 60 5.20 -8.75 8.26
CA LEU A 60 6.66 -8.62 8.16
C LEU A 60 7.26 -9.85 7.45
N THR A 61 6.78 -10.16 6.25
CA THR A 61 7.30 -11.27 5.45
C THR A 61 8.56 -10.79 4.72
N ILE A 62 9.69 -11.42 4.99
CA ILE A 62 10.99 -11.04 4.43
C ILE A 62 11.01 -11.47 2.96
N GLY A 63 11.07 -10.51 2.02
CA GLY A 63 11.47 -10.78 0.63
C GLY A 63 10.65 -10.11 -0.47
N TYR A 64 9.41 -9.67 -0.20
CA TYR A 64 8.56 -8.98 -1.18
C TYR A 64 7.75 -7.85 -0.50
N PRO A 65 7.61 -6.67 -1.14
CA PRO A 65 6.80 -5.60 -0.60
C PRO A 65 5.30 -5.92 -0.78
N ASP A 66 4.55 -5.93 0.32
CA ASP A 66 3.07 -6.07 0.34
C ASP A 66 2.35 -4.98 -0.52
N LEU A 67 3.05 -3.88 -0.82
CA LEU A 67 2.64 -2.81 -1.71
C LEU A 67 3.89 -2.22 -2.40
N ASP A 68 3.92 -2.22 -3.72
CA ASP A 68 4.92 -1.54 -4.54
C ASP A 68 4.24 -0.65 -5.58
N ALA A 69 4.86 0.50 -5.86
CA ALA A 69 4.42 1.39 -6.92
C ALA A 69 5.63 2.08 -7.56
N HIS A 70 5.71 2.03 -8.88
CA HIS A 70 6.78 2.69 -9.62
C HIS A 70 6.30 3.24 -10.96
N PHE A 71 7.01 4.26 -11.44
CA PHE A 71 6.82 4.79 -12.78
C PHE A 71 7.53 3.88 -13.78
N THR A 72 6.88 3.58 -14.91
CA THR A 72 7.51 2.79 -15.98
C THR A 72 8.48 3.66 -16.78
N GLU A 73 9.39 3.04 -17.54
CA GLU A 73 10.33 3.77 -18.41
C GLU A 73 9.59 4.62 -19.46
N GLU A 74 8.41 4.17 -19.88
CA GLU A 74 7.56 4.88 -20.82
C GLU A 74 6.75 6.01 -20.17
N GLY A 75 6.87 6.25 -18.86
CA GLY A 75 6.14 7.29 -18.13
C GLY A 75 4.74 6.88 -17.66
N GLY A 76 4.46 5.58 -17.64
CA GLY A 76 3.26 5.00 -17.05
C GLY A 76 3.39 4.78 -15.54
N LEU A 77 2.40 4.11 -14.96
CA LEU A 77 2.34 3.75 -13.55
C LEU A 77 2.08 2.26 -13.41
N TYR A 78 2.86 1.60 -12.57
CA TYR A 78 2.65 0.22 -12.18
C TYR A 78 2.51 0.12 -10.66
N ILE A 79 1.49 -0.59 -10.21
CA ILE A 79 1.17 -0.82 -8.80
C ILE A 79 1.00 -2.32 -8.59
N VAL A 80 1.61 -2.85 -7.54
CA VAL A 80 1.36 -4.20 -7.05
C VAL A 80 0.91 -4.10 -5.61
N CYS A 81 -0.23 -4.70 -5.28
CA CYS A 81 -0.67 -4.86 -3.91
C CYS A 81 -0.99 -6.32 -3.64
N SER A 82 -0.30 -6.87 -2.65
CA SER A 82 -0.41 -8.27 -2.30
C SER A 82 -1.03 -8.43 -0.91
N ARG A 83 -1.72 -9.56 -0.70
CA ARG A 83 -2.40 -9.87 0.57
C ARG A 83 -2.28 -11.33 0.95
N TYR A 84 -2.20 -11.58 2.25
CA TYR A 84 -2.31 -12.91 2.84
C TYR A 84 -3.72 -13.14 3.38
N ARG A 85 -4.24 -14.35 3.16
CA ARG A 85 -5.52 -14.80 3.74
C ARG A 85 -5.29 -15.88 4.78
N ASP A 86 -6.05 -15.80 5.86
CA ASP A 86 -5.93 -16.74 6.98
C ASP A 86 -6.09 -18.20 6.52
N GLY A 87 -5.09 -19.02 6.84
CA GLY A 87 -5.08 -20.44 6.49
C GLY A 87 -4.82 -20.73 5.02
N ILE A 88 -4.36 -19.76 4.23
CA ILE A 88 -3.87 -19.95 2.87
C ILE A 88 -2.36 -19.65 2.85
N PRO A 89 -1.49 -20.61 2.47
CA PRO A 89 -0.04 -20.43 2.49
C PRO A 89 0.50 -19.67 1.27
N TYR A 90 -0.39 -19.11 0.45
CA TYR A 90 -0.10 -18.41 -0.79
C TYR A 90 -0.63 -16.98 -0.70
N GLU A 91 0.06 -16.08 -1.40
CA GLU A 91 -0.23 -14.66 -1.45
C GLU A 91 -1.11 -14.35 -2.66
N ASP A 92 -2.22 -13.65 -2.44
CA ASP A 92 -3.00 -13.10 -3.55
C ASP A 92 -2.33 -11.82 -4.04
N ASP A 93 -2.33 -11.59 -5.35
CA ASP A 93 -1.71 -10.41 -5.98
C ASP A 93 -2.76 -9.61 -6.75
N MET A 94 -2.71 -8.29 -6.61
CA MET A 94 -3.37 -7.34 -7.51
C MET A 94 -2.30 -6.52 -8.22
N ARG A 95 -2.32 -6.54 -9.55
CA ARG A 95 -1.40 -5.77 -10.40
C ARG A 95 -2.22 -4.79 -11.22
N ILE A 96 -1.83 -3.53 -11.17
CA ILE A 96 -2.47 -2.45 -11.92
C ILE A 96 -1.40 -1.78 -12.74
N ARG A 97 -1.58 -1.77 -14.05
CA ARG A 97 -0.71 -1.08 -15.01
C ARG A 97 -1.51 -0.01 -15.73
N PHE A 98 -1.01 1.21 -15.71
CA PHE A 98 -1.48 2.32 -16.53
C PHE A 98 -0.36 2.74 -17.48
N THR A 99 -0.64 2.82 -18.78
CA THR A 99 0.37 3.10 -19.82
C THR A 99 0.13 4.42 -20.55
N ASN A 100 -0.83 5.24 -20.11
CA ASN A 100 -0.95 6.62 -20.59
C ASN A 100 0.35 7.36 -20.28
N SER A 101 0.95 8.02 -21.25
CA SER A 101 2.17 8.79 -21.04
C SER A 101 2.18 10.07 -21.88
N PRO A 102 2.66 11.21 -21.34
CA PRO A 102 3.04 11.39 -19.93
C PRO A 102 1.81 11.41 -19.01
N MET A 103 1.87 10.73 -17.87
CA MET A 103 0.83 10.87 -16.84
C MET A 103 0.97 12.22 -16.12
N GLN A 104 -0.17 12.83 -15.84
CA GLN A 104 -0.32 14.04 -15.04
C GLN A 104 -1.57 13.95 -14.16
N GLU A 105 -1.73 14.87 -13.22
CA GLU A 105 -2.97 14.99 -12.45
C GLU A 105 -4.17 15.17 -13.41
N GLY A 106 -5.28 14.49 -13.12
CA GLY A 106 -6.43 14.45 -14.02
C GLY A 106 -7.22 13.16 -13.95
N THR A 107 -8.22 13.05 -14.84
CA THR A 107 -9.07 11.86 -14.96
C THR A 107 -8.84 11.20 -16.31
N TYR A 108 -8.61 9.89 -16.29
CA TYR A 108 -8.35 9.03 -17.43
C TYR A 108 -9.44 7.98 -17.55
N ILE A 109 -9.97 7.79 -18.76
CA ILE A 109 -10.86 6.68 -19.06
C ILE A 109 -10.03 5.43 -19.34
N LEU A 110 -10.35 4.35 -18.65
CA LEU A 110 -9.61 3.09 -18.72
C LEU A 110 -10.14 2.25 -19.89
N ASN A 111 -9.22 1.71 -20.67
CA ASN A 111 -9.50 0.79 -21.76
C ASN A 111 -8.31 -0.17 -21.98
N ALA A 112 -8.45 -1.21 -22.80
CA ALA A 112 -7.39 -2.21 -23.02
C ALA A 112 -6.10 -1.64 -23.64
N SER A 113 -6.11 -0.43 -24.21
CA SER A 113 -4.89 0.18 -24.74
C SER A 113 -4.05 0.88 -23.67
N ASN A 114 -4.68 1.27 -22.55
CA ASN A 114 -4.03 2.11 -21.54
C ASN A 114 -4.03 1.56 -20.12
N THR A 115 -4.73 0.44 -19.88
CA THR A 115 -4.88 -0.14 -18.55
C THR A 115 -4.91 -1.66 -18.61
N SER A 116 -4.27 -2.30 -17.63
CA SER A 116 -4.43 -3.72 -17.31
C SER A 116 -4.59 -3.84 -15.80
N ILE A 117 -5.64 -4.53 -15.36
CA ILE A 117 -5.82 -4.88 -13.94
C ILE A 117 -5.96 -6.39 -13.86
N ASP A 118 -4.97 -7.03 -13.24
CA ASP A 118 -4.90 -8.47 -13.12
C ASP A 118 -4.86 -8.86 -11.64
N ILE A 119 -5.74 -9.78 -11.24
CA ILE A 119 -5.86 -10.24 -9.85
C ILE A 119 -5.67 -11.77 -9.81
N TRP A 120 -4.69 -12.23 -9.05
CA TRP A 120 -4.48 -13.66 -8.78
C TRP A 120 -4.95 -13.99 -7.37
N VAL A 121 -5.84 -14.96 -7.25
CA VAL A 121 -6.38 -15.45 -5.98
C VAL A 121 -6.07 -16.93 -5.83
N TYR A 122 -5.30 -17.29 -4.81
CA TYR A 122 -4.85 -18.67 -4.59
C TYR A 122 -5.75 -19.45 -3.63
N GLN A 123 -5.88 -20.74 -3.82
CA GLN A 123 -6.61 -21.64 -2.94
C GLN A 123 -5.64 -22.40 -2.04
N LYS A 124 -6.18 -23.05 -0.99
CA LYS A 124 -5.35 -23.82 -0.04
C LYS A 124 -4.57 -24.96 -0.68
N ASP A 125 -5.08 -25.51 -1.77
CA ASP A 125 -4.44 -26.59 -2.54
C ASP A 125 -3.36 -26.09 -3.52
N GLY A 126 -3.11 -24.78 -3.56
CA GLY A 126 -2.14 -24.14 -4.47
C GLY A 126 -2.69 -23.81 -5.85
N THR A 127 -3.94 -24.13 -6.15
CA THR A 127 -4.57 -23.68 -7.40
C THR A 127 -4.85 -22.17 -7.35
N GLY A 128 -4.70 -21.48 -8.47
CA GLY A 128 -4.95 -20.04 -8.59
C GLY A 128 -6.11 -19.74 -9.55
N LYS A 129 -6.82 -18.65 -9.30
CA LYS A 129 -7.73 -18.03 -10.27
C LYS A 129 -7.21 -16.65 -10.64
N GLU A 130 -7.13 -16.38 -11.93
CA GLU A 130 -6.80 -15.07 -12.48
C GLU A 130 -8.09 -14.36 -12.90
N TYR A 131 -8.22 -13.09 -12.53
CA TYR A 131 -9.30 -12.21 -12.95
C TYR A 131 -8.67 -11.02 -13.68
N LYS A 132 -9.15 -10.76 -14.91
CA LYS A 132 -8.69 -9.65 -15.74
C LYS A 132 -9.81 -8.64 -15.90
N PHE A 133 -9.49 -7.38 -15.63
CA PHE A 133 -10.40 -6.27 -15.79
C PHE A 133 -9.83 -5.32 -16.83
N ASP A 134 -10.34 -5.48 -18.04
CA ASP A 134 -9.97 -4.67 -19.19
C ASP A 134 -11.21 -3.90 -19.66
N ASN A 135 -10.99 -2.76 -20.33
CA ASN A 135 -11.99 -2.08 -21.16
C ASN A 135 -13.06 -1.20 -20.50
N ALA A 136 -13.11 -1.07 -19.18
CA ALA A 136 -14.01 -0.10 -18.54
C ALA A 136 -13.52 0.39 -17.18
N GLY A 137 -13.70 1.69 -16.93
CA GLY A 137 -13.38 2.30 -15.66
C GLY A 137 -12.83 3.72 -15.76
N THR A 138 -12.38 4.24 -14.62
CA THR A 138 -11.76 5.56 -14.51
C THR A 138 -10.59 5.53 -13.54
N LEU A 139 -9.49 6.20 -13.89
CA LEU A 139 -8.42 6.57 -12.96
C LEU A 139 -8.44 8.08 -12.76
N LYS A 140 -8.52 8.53 -11.53
CA LYS A 140 -8.41 9.94 -11.17
C LYS A 140 -7.14 10.15 -10.34
N LEU A 141 -6.13 10.76 -10.93
CA LEU A 141 -4.90 11.16 -10.24
C LEU A 141 -5.11 12.53 -9.59
N THR A 142 -4.99 12.59 -8.28
CA THR A 142 -5.06 13.82 -7.47
C THR A 142 -3.67 14.35 -7.10
N ARG A 143 -2.63 13.52 -7.23
CA ARG A 143 -1.24 13.95 -7.14
C ARG A 143 -0.36 13.06 -8.02
N PHE A 144 0.51 13.66 -8.83
CA PHE A 144 1.50 12.94 -9.63
C PHE A 144 2.84 13.70 -9.60
N ASP A 145 3.74 13.27 -8.72
CA ASP A 145 4.99 13.96 -8.40
C ASP A 145 6.16 12.98 -8.52
N VAL A 146 6.80 12.98 -9.69
CA VAL A 146 7.91 12.08 -10.02
C VAL A 146 9.18 12.39 -9.24
N VAL A 147 9.36 13.65 -8.80
CA VAL A 147 10.55 14.10 -8.06
C VAL A 147 10.52 13.55 -6.64
N ASN A 148 9.38 13.68 -5.96
CA ASN A 148 9.19 13.17 -4.61
C ASN A 148 8.68 11.72 -4.57
N LYS A 149 8.46 11.09 -5.73
CA LYS A 149 7.93 9.73 -5.90
C LYS A 149 6.57 9.53 -5.24
N ILE A 150 5.66 10.48 -5.45
CA ILE A 150 4.30 10.43 -4.91
C ILE A 150 3.31 10.30 -6.04
N VAL A 151 2.45 9.29 -5.95
CA VAL A 151 1.24 9.17 -6.75
C VAL A 151 0.05 8.99 -5.81
N SER A 152 -1.06 9.65 -6.11
CA SER A 152 -2.28 9.57 -5.30
C SER A 152 -3.50 9.72 -6.19
N GLY A 153 -4.54 8.95 -5.89
CA GLY A 153 -5.73 8.95 -6.71
C GLY A 153 -6.74 7.89 -6.32
N GLU A 154 -7.78 7.80 -7.14
CA GLU A 154 -8.85 6.82 -7.05
C GLU A 154 -8.92 6.07 -8.38
N PHE A 155 -9.24 4.77 -8.34
CA PHE A 155 -9.55 4.03 -9.54
C PHE A 155 -10.86 3.26 -9.36
N PHE A 156 -11.53 3.03 -10.48
CA PHE A 156 -12.73 2.21 -10.58
C PHE A 156 -12.63 1.40 -11.87
N SER A 157 -13.00 0.13 -11.81
CA SER A 157 -13.14 -0.74 -12.99
C SER A 157 -14.50 -1.43 -12.92
N ALA A 158 -15.16 -1.55 -14.08
CA ALA A 158 -16.53 -2.05 -14.20
C ALA A 158 -16.55 -3.49 -14.75
#